data_AF-A0A1F3VQT1-F1
#
_entry.id   AF-A0A1F3VQT1-F1
#
_cell.length_a   1.000
_cell.length_b   1.000
_cell.length_c   1.000
_cell.angle_alpha   90.00
_cell.angle_beta   90.00
_cell.angle_gamma   90.00
#
_symmetry.space_group_name_H-M   'P 1'
#
loop_
_entity.id
_entity.type
_entity.pdbx_description
1 polymer ?
#
loop_
_entity_poly.entity_id
_entity_poly.type
_entity_poly.pdbx_seq_one_letter_code
_entity_poly.pdbx_strand_id
1 'polypeptide(L)'
;MEFSKQTTQQIFPRIKENIVGVSIVGKIENLRIKEEFKEADLLVATHSGIIPISLKLSKSGAFVNTKSAGAKSFIEKYFSYFQDAGFYQKELNQLIERNYYHMGQTLYQMIGLDFKGEFDESWLEEGYSELPGQLPLEMKKIVQKNYQQTISHIYAILEKMSHEREPFARSLLNLIGLGHPDMLQVICFNKKINNGESYELESIYIGDCAEKMQEVGHFEMMPFNPQISSLEIRFPGFQLQIRIKPMNKFTTPSYKINCSVHYGVKHAKS
;
A
#
# COMPACT_ATOMS: atom_id res chain seq x y z
N MET A 1 0.03 -26.23 -12.28
CA MET A 1 -1.20 -26.48 -13.06
C MET A 1 -2.43 -26.58 -12.17
N GLU A 2 -2.36 -27.30 -11.04
CA GLU A 2 -3.47 -27.41 -10.08
C GLU A 2 -3.92 -26.06 -9.50
N PHE A 3 -2.97 -25.23 -9.07
CA PHE A 3 -3.22 -23.90 -8.50
C PHE A 3 -4.08 -23.01 -9.43
N SER A 4 -3.65 -22.86 -10.69
CA SER A 4 -4.36 -22.06 -11.69
C SER A 4 -5.75 -22.60 -12.00
N LYS A 5 -5.92 -23.92 -12.06
CA LYS A 5 -7.21 -24.56 -12.34
C LYS A 5 -8.20 -24.29 -11.19
N GLN A 6 -7.76 -24.47 -9.95
CA GLN A 6 -8.57 -24.21 -8.76
C GLN A 6 -8.95 -22.73 -8.64
N THR A 7 -8.00 -21.81 -8.87
CA THR A 7 -8.29 -20.37 -8.91
C THR A 7 -9.32 -20.03 -9.97
N THR A 8 -9.15 -20.57 -11.17
CA THR A 8 -10.07 -20.33 -12.29
C THR A 8 -11.48 -20.82 -11.97
N GLN A 9 -11.62 -22.03 -11.41
CA GLN A 9 -12.92 -22.59 -11.01
C GLN A 9 -13.69 -21.72 -10.01
N GLN A 10 -13.00 -20.93 -9.18
CA GLN A 10 -13.65 -20.00 -8.26
C GLN A 10 -13.95 -18.63 -8.88
N ILE A 11 -13.13 -18.18 -9.83
CA ILE A 11 -13.37 -16.91 -10.55
C ILE A 11 -14.59 -17.03 -11.47
N PHE A 12 -14.70 -18.12 -12.24
CA PHE A 12 -15.73 -18.28 -13.28
C PHE A 12 -17.16 -18.02 -12.78
N PRO A 13 -17.61 -18.56 -11.63
CA PRO A 13 -18.96 -18.29 -11.10
C PRO A 13 -19.23 -16.81 -10.78
N ARG A 14 -18.18 -16.00 -10.55
CA ARG A 14 -18.31 -14.55 -10.32
C ARG A 14 -18.52 -13.78 -11.63
N ILE A 15 -18.10 -14.36 -12.76
CA ILE A 15 -18.29 -13.79 -14.10
C ILE A 15 -19.59 -14.37 -14.65
N LYS A 16 -20.70 -13.67 -14.43
CA LYS A 16 -22.07 -14.12 -14.76
C LYS A 16 -22.42 -14.04 -16.25
N GLU A 17 -21.42 -13.92 -17.12
CA GLU A 17 -21.57 -13.69 -18.56
C GLU A 17 -20.59 -14.52 -19.37
N ASN A 18 -20.90 -14.68 -20.67
CA ASN A 18 -20.00 -15.35 -21.59
C ASN A 18 -18.72 -14.52 -21.79
N ILE A 19 -17.58 -15.17 -21.57
CA ILE A 19 -16.26 -14.60 -21.80
C ILE A 19 -15.98 -14.65 -23.32
N VAL A 20 -15.74 -13.48 -23.92
CA VAL A 20 -15.38 -13.36 -25.34
C VAL A 20 -13.87 -13.28 -25.55
N GLY A 21 -13.12 -12.87 -24.51
CA GLY A 21 -11.67 -12.79 -24.58
C GLY A 21 -11.02 -12.50 -23.23
N VAL A 22 -9.73 -12.83 -23.13
CA VAL A 22 -8.90 -12.54 -21.95
C VAL A 22 -7.60 -11.91 -22.40
N SER A 23 -7.26 -10.75 -21.82
CA SER A 23 -6.00 -10.04 -22.08
C SER A 23 -5.17 -9.94 -20.80
N ILE A 24 -3.84 -10.04 -20.93
CA ILE A 24 -2.91 -9.85 -19.81
C ILE A 24 -2.36 -8.43 -19.89
N VAL A 25 -2.57 -7.62 -18.85
CA VAL A 25 -2.22 -6.19 -18.83
C VAL A 25 -1.25 -5.79 -17.71
N GLY A 26 -1.10 -6.60 -16.67
CA GLY A 26 -0.29 -6.25 -15.47
C GLY A 26 1.20 -5.99 -15.74
N LYS A 27 1.73 -6.42 -16.89
CA LYS A 27 3.12 -6.18 -17.32
C LYS A 27 3.28 -5.15 -18.44
N ILE A 28 2.18 -4.58 -18.95
CA ILE A 28 2.23 -3.64 -20.07
C ILE A 28 2.62 -2.26 -19.54
N GLU A 29 3.63 -1.61 -20.12
CA GLU A 29 4.06 -0.24 -19.75
C GLU A 29 3.24 0.87 -20.41
N ASN A 30 2.00 0.58 -20.81
CA ASN A 30 1.11 1.56 -21.40
C ASN A 30 0.43 2.38 -20.29
N LEU A 31 0.79 3.67 -20.20
CA LEU A 31 0.26 4.58 -19.19
C LEU A 31 -1.27 4.68 -19.21
N ARG A 32 -1.89 4.71 -20.40
CA ARG A 32 -3.34 4.81 -20.55
C ARG A 32 -4.04 3.58 -19.96
N ILE A 33 -3.53 2.39 -20.26
CA ILE A 33 -4.08 1.12 -19.72
C ILE A 33 -3.93 1.08 -18.20
N LYS A 34 -2.79 1.51 -17.66
CA LYS A 34 -2.56 1.56 -16.21
C LYS A 34 -3.45 2.59 -15.50
N GLU A 35 -3.70 3.73 -16.13
CA GLU A 35 -4.57 4.77 -15.58
C GLU A 35 -6.03 4.34 -15.59
N GLU A 36 -6.47 3.65 -16.65
CA GLU A 36 -7.83 3.17 -16.82
C GLU A 36 -8.10 1.96 -15.92
N PHE A 37 -7.29 0.90 -15.99
CA PHE A 37 -7.56 -0.38 -15.31
C PHE A 37 -6.77 -0.59 -14.02
N LYS A 38 -6.01 0.41 -13.58
CA LYS A 38 -5.43 0.49 -12.23
C LYS A 38 -4.55 -0.70 -11.86
N GLU A 39 -5.03 -1.58 -10.96
CA GLU A 39 -4.29 -2.74 -10.42
C GLU A 39 -4.52 -4.02 -11.24
N ALA A 40 -5.23 -3.94 -12.37
CA ALA A 40 -5.56 -5.12 -13.15
C ALA A 40 -4.32 -5.84 -13.67
N ASP A 41 -4.31 -7.16 -13.50
CA ASP A 41 -3.37 -8.06 -14.14
C ASP A 41 -3.97 -8.68 -15.40
N LEU A 42 -5.28 -8.95 -15.37
CA LEU A 42 -6.06 -9.47 -16.50
C LEU A 42 -7.24 -8.55 -16.79
N LEU A 43 -7.63 -8.50 -18.07
CA LEU A 43 -8.91 -7.95 -18.51
C LEU A 43 -9.73 -9.09 -19.11
N VAL A 44 -10.92 -9.32 -18.56
CA VAL A 44 -11.87 -10.29 -19.11
C VAL A 44 -12.94 -9.52 -19.88
N ALA A 45 -12.96 -9.70 -21.19
CA ALA A 45 -14.00 -9.13 -22.04
C ALA A 45 -15.22 -10.06 -22.02
N THR A 46 -16.38 -9.49 -21.78
CA THR A 46 -17.69 -10.12 -21.93
C THR A 46 -18.47 -9.42 -23.05
N HIS A 47 -19.71 -9.84 -23.31
CA HIS A 47 -20.56 -9.11 -24.24
C HIS A 47 -21.03 -7.75 -23.70
N SER A 48 -21.10 -7.57 -22.38
CA SER A 48 -21.55 -6.32 -21.75
C SER A 48 -20.43 -5.33 -21.47
N GLY A 49 -19.17 -5.78 -21.37
CA GLY A 49 -18.07 -4.91 -21.03
C GLY A 49 -16.76 -5.62 -20.70
N ILE A 50 -15.94 -4.96 -19.89
CA ILE A 50 -14.63 -5.44 -19.46
C ILE A 50 -14.62 -5.54 -17.93
N ILE A 51 -14.26 -6.72 -17.42
CA ILE A 51 -14.05 -6.97 -16.00
C ILE A 51 -12.54 -7.01 -15.74
N PRO A 52 -11.96 -5.99 -15.09
CA PRO A 52 -10.57 -6.03 -14.66
C PRO A 52 -10.40 -6.98 -13.47
N ILE A 53 -9.37 -7.83 -13.52
CA ILE A 53 -9.02 -8.76 -12.46
C ILE A 53 -7.63 -8.43 -11.93
N SER A 54 -7.54 -8.10 -10.64
CA SER A 54 -6.26 -7.98 -9.91
C SER A 54 -5.93 -9.33 -9.28
N LEU A 55 -4.75 -9.89 -9.59
CA LEU A 55 -4.28 -11.17 -9.08
C LEU A 55 -3.15 -10.98 -8.06
N LYS A 56 -3.32 -11.55 -6.87
CA LYS A 56 -2.28 -11.54 -5.84
C LYS A 56 -2.01 -12.95 -5.34
N LEU A 57 -0.73 -13.24 -5.10
CA LEU A 57 -0.28 -14.44 -4.42
C LEU A 57 0.34 -14.01 -3.08
N SER A 58 -0.14 -14.59 -1.98
CA SER A 58 0.36 -14.28 -0.64
C SER A 58 0.57 -15.55 0.17
N LYS A 59 1.50 -15.50 1.13
CA LYS A 59 1.55 -16.50 2.19
C LYS A 59 0.33 -16.32 3.08
N SER A 60 -0.26 -17.43 3.51
CA SER A 60 -1.34 -17.42 4.48
C SER A 60 -0.93 -16.81 5.82
N GLY A 61 -1.85 -16.07 6.43
CA GLY A 61 -1.62 -15.26 7.63
C GLY A 61 -0.63 -14.11 7.43
N ALA A 62 -0.18 -13.83 6.20
CA ALA A 62 0.67 -12.69 5.90
C ALA A 62 -0.15 -11.49 5.40
N PHE A 63 0.42 -10.31 5.58
CA PHE A 63 -0.10 -9.09 4.98
C PHE A 63 0.05 -9.15 3.44
N VAL A 64 -1.05 -8.88 2.75
CA VAL A 64 -1.13 -8.76 1.30
C VAL A 64 -0.81 -7.31 0.92
N ASN A 65 0.28 -7.07 0.19
CA ASN A 65 0.60 -5.73 -0.29
C ASN A 65 -0.42 -5.29 -1.36
N THR A 66 -1.06 -4.14 -1.15
CA THR A 66 -2.12 -3.63 -2.03
C THR A 66 -1.67 -2.39 -2.79
N LYS A 67 -1.06 -1.42 -2.10
CA LYS A 67 -0.57 -0.16 -2.70
C LYS A 67 0.84 0.17 -2.26
N SER A 68 1.52 0.89 -3.15
CA SER A 68 2.85 1.43 -2.94
C SER A 68 2.91 2.76 -3.69
N ALA A 69 3.13 3.86 -2.98
CA ALA A 69 3.18 5.20 -3.57
C ALA A 69 4.21 6.09 -2.87
N GLY A 70 4.60 7.19 -3.52
CA GLY A 70 5.39 8.23 -2.89
C GLY A 70 4.55 9.02 -1.88
N ALA A 71 5.13 9.37 -0.75
CA ALA A 71 4.45 10.13 0.30
C ALA A 71 4.03 11.53 -0.17
N LYS A 72 4.77 12.12 -1.13
CA LYS A 72 4.51 13.47 -1.65
C LYS A 72 3.28 13.61 -2.58
N SER A 73 2.60 12.51 -2.90
CA SER A 73 1.38 12.50 -3.72
C SER A 73 0.29 11.56 -3.21
N PHE A 74 0.48 10.98 -2.01
CA PHE A 74 -0.38 9.92 -1.49
C PHE A 74 -1.82 10.36 -1.20
N ILE A 75 -2.00 11.50 -0.53
CA ILE A 75 -3.32 12.00 -0.13
C ILE A 75 -4.12 12.41 -1.36
N GLU A 76 -3.56 13.27 -2.22
CA GLU A 76 -4.20 13.69 -3.47
C GLU A 76 -4.58 12.51 -4.36
N LYS A 77 -3.71 11.49 -4.45
CA LYS A 77 -3.93 10.34 -5.33
C LYS A 77 -5.04 9.42 -4.85
N TYR A 78 -5.11 9.11 -3.56
CA TYR A 78 -6.00 8.06 -3.06
C TYR A 78 -7.24 8.58 -2.33
N PHE A 79 -7.20 9.83 -1.89
CA PHE A 79 -8.31 10.52 -1.23
C PHE A 79 -8.89 11.62 -2.11
N SER A 80 -8.86 11.44 -3.44
CA SER A 80 -9.38 12.40 -4.42
C SER A 80 -10.89 12.69 -4.31
N TYR A 81 -11.62 11.90 -3.51
CA TYR A 81 -13.03 12.16 -3.18
C TYR A 81 -13.22 13.33 -2.22
N PHE A 82 -12.15 13.84 -1.62
CA PHE A 82 -12.18 15.00 -0.73
C PHE A 82 -11.78 16.27 -1.47
N GLN A 83 -12.53 17.35 -1.26
CA GLN A 83 -12.19 18.66 -1.83
C GLN A 83 -10.85 19.20 -1.30
N ASP A 84 -10.57 18.96 -0.01
CA ASP A 84 -9.36 19.43 0.66
C ASP A 84 -8.15 18.51 0.50
N ALA A 85 -8.24 17.45 -0.33
CA ALA A 85 -7.14 16.49 -0.51
C ALA A 85 -5.82 17.19 -0.93
N GLY A 86 -5.91 18.18 -1.80
CA GLY A 86 -4.76 18.97 -2.24
C GLY A 86 -4.20 19.90 -1.16
N PHE A 87 -5.04 20.40 -0.26
CA PHE A 87 -4.59 21.16 0.89
C PHE A 87 -3.78 20.27 1.84
N TYR A 88 -4.33 19.11 2.23
CA TYR A 88 -3.63 18.15 3.11
C TYR A 88 -2.35 17.59 2.50
N GLN A 89 -2.30 17.38 1.17
CA GLN A 89 -1.07 16.94 0.51
C GLN A 89 0.03 18.01 0.57
N LYS A 90 -0.33 19.30 0.41
CA LYS A 90 0.63 20.41 0.55
C LYS A 90 1.17 20.52 1.98
N GLU A 91 0.32 20.39 2.99
CA GLU A 91 0.75 20.37 4.40
C GLU A 91 1.73 19.21 4.65
N LEU A 92 1.40 18.01 4.17
CA LEU A 92 2.26 16.84 4.30
C LEU A 92 3.61 17.04 3.58
N ASN A 93 3.62 17.65 2.40
CA ASN A 93 4.86 17.90 1.64
C ASN A 93 5.79 18.85 2.38
N GLN A 94 5.27 19.95 2.94
CA GLN A 94 6.03 20.90 3.75
C GLN A 94 6.63 20.23 5.00
N LEU A 95 5.85 19.37 5.65
CA LEU A 95 6.31 18.61 6.81
C LEU A 95 7.43 17.62 6.43
N ILE A 96 7.29 16.90 5.32
CA ILE A 96 8.31 15.97 4.81
C ILE A 96 9.62 16.72 4.55
N GLU A 97 9.56 17.87 3.88
CA GLU A 97 10.74 18.68 3.56
C GLU A 97 11.43 19.20 4.82
N ARG A 98 10.66 19.75 5.76
CA ARG A 98 11.19 20.21 7.04
C ARG A 98 11.84 19.08 7.83
N ASN A 99 11.18 17.93 7.93
CA ASN A 99 11.70 16.81 8.70
C ASN A 99 12.93 16.18 8.03
N TYR A 100 12.95 16.09 6.70
CA TYR A 100 14.11 15.64 5.94
C TYR A 100 15.31 16.56 6.16
N TYR A 101 15.09 17.87 6.09
CA TYR A 101 16.14 18.86 6.32
C TYR A 101 16.71 18.76 7.74
N HIS A 102 15.85 18.68 8.76
CA HIS A 102 16.28 18.54 10.15
C HIS A 102 17.02 17.21 10.40
N MET A 103 16.56 16.11 9.79
CA MET A 103 17.25 14.83 9.83
C MET A 103 18.65 14.94 9.22
N GLY A 104 18.78 15.55 8.04
CA GLY A 104 20.06 15.77 7.36
C GLY A 104 21.02 16.61 8.19
N GLN A 105 20.55 17.74 8.72
CA GLN A 105 21.33 18.58 9.64
C GLN A 105 21.85 17.80 10.84
N THR A 106 20.99 17.04 11.50
CA THR A 106 21.38 16.27 12.70
C THR A 106 22.44 15.23 12.34
N LEU A 107 22.29 14.52 11.21
CA LEU A 107 23.23 13.49 10.78
C LEU A 107 24.59 14.06 10.35
N TYR A 108 24.60 15.17 9.60
CA TYR A 108 25.85 15.85 9.20
C TYR A 108 26.59 16.43 10.41
N GLN A 109 25.87 17.03 11.37
CA GLN A 109 26.47 17.52 12.61
C GLN A 109 27.16 16.40 13.41
N MET A 110 26.61 15.18 13.41
CA MET A 110 27.24 14.04 14.08
C MET A 110 28.59 13.63 13.48
N ILE A 111 28.85 13.99 12.23
CA ILE A 111 30.09 13.67 11.51
C ILE A 111 30.97 14.91 11.27
N GLY A 112 30.63 16.05 11.90
CA GLY A 112 31.40 17.28 11.80
C GLY A 112 31.27 18.02 10.46
N LEU A 113 30.21 17.76 9.70
CA LEU A 113 29.92 18.41 8.41
C LEU A 113 28.68 19.31 8.49
N ASP A 114 28.53 20.19 7.51
CA ASP A 114 27.36 21.07 7.36
C ASP A 114 26.40 20.53 6.29
N PHE A 115 25.13 20.34 6.66
CA PHE A 115 24.10 19.92 5.72
C PHE A 115 23.60 21.09 4.87
N LYS A 116 23.70 20.97 3.55
CA LYS A 116 23.33 22.03 2.59
C LYS A 116 21.95 21.84 1.94
N GLY A 117 21.13 20.96 2.49
CA GLY A 117 19.77 20.68 2.00
C GLY A 117 19.61 19.33 1.31
N GLU A 118 20.71 18.67 0.98
CA GLU A 118 20.74 17.32 0.40
C GLU A 118 21.96 16.54 0.93
N PHE A 119 21.88 15.20 0.86
CA PHE A 119 23.02 14.34 1.12
C PHE A 119 23.88 14.30 -0.15
N ASP A 120 25.14 14.72 -0.02
CA ASP A 120 26.10 14.84 -1.11
C ASP A 120 27.22 13.77 -1.02
N GLU A 121 28.21 13.87 -1.89
CA GLU A 121 29.32 12.90 -1.98
C GLU A 121 30.10 12.80 -0.66
N SER A 122 30.18 13.89 0.12
CA SER A 122 30.90 13.91 1.40
C SER A 122 30.37 12.89 2.40
N TRP A 123 29.06 12.58 2.38
CA TRP A 123 28.47 11.54 3.22
C TRP A 123 29.10 10.15 2.97
N LEU A 124 29.35 9.83 1.70
CA LEU A 124 29.95 8.57 1.28
C LEU A 124 31.46 8.56 1.51
N GLU A 125 32.14 9.70 1.29
CA GLU A 125 33.58 9.85 1.52
C GLU A 125 33.96 9.65 3.00
N GLU A 126 33.10 10.08 3.92
CA GLU A 126 33.20 9.79 5.36
C GLU A 126 32.85 8.32 5.73
N GLY A 127 32.54 7.49 4.73
CA GLY A 127 32.33 6.06 4.88
C GLY A 127 30.94 5.64 5.37
N TYR A 128 29.95 6.54 5.34
CA TYR A 128 28.59 6.23 5.80
C TYR A 128 27.69 5.70 4.68
N SER A 129 26.94 4.64 4.98
CA SER A 129 25.97 4.07 4.04
C SER A 129 24.72 4.94 3.88
N GLU A 130 24.11 4.90 2.71
CA GLU A 130 22.79 5.49 2.44
C GLU A 130 21.62 4.52 2.75
N LEU A 131 21.94 3.29 3.16
CA LEU A 131 20.96 2.28 3.53
C LEU A 131 20.67 2.39 5.03
N PRO A 132 19.43 2.67 5.45
CA PRO A 132 19.12 2.91 6.86
C PRO A 132 19.40 1.70 7.77
N GLY A 133 19.45 0.48 7.21
CA GLY A 133 19.79 -0.72 7.95
C GLY A 133 21.28 -0.87 8.30
N GLN A 134 22.15 -0.14 7.61
CA GLN A 134 23.61 -0.21 7.73
C GLN A 134 24.21 0.97 8.52
N LEU A 135 23.38 1.92 8.94
CA LEU A 135 23.81 3.04 9.77
C LEU A 135 24.18 2.59 11.18
N PRO A 136 25.12 3.29 11.85
CA PRO A 136 25.31 3.18 13.29
C PRO A 136 24.00 3.39 14.05
N LEU A 137 23.88 2.75 15.23
CA LEU A 137 22.63 2.68 15.98
C LEU A 137 22.01 4.05 16.26
N GLU A 138 22.80 5.04 16.65
CA GLU A 138 22.31 6.40 16.97
C GLU A 138 21.79 7.13 15.72
N MET A 139 22.50 7.03 14.60
CA MET A 139 22.04 7.59 13.31
C MET A 139 20.77 6.90 12.82
N LYS A 140 20.70 5.58 12.96
CA LYS A 140 19.51 4.79 12.61
C LYS A 140 18.28 5.23 13.41
N LYS A 141 18.43 5.53 14.70
CA LYS A 141 17.33 6.05 15.54
C LYS A 141 16.80 7.38 15.01
N ILE A 142 17.67 8.28 14.54
CA ILE A 142 17.27 9.57 13.96
C ILE A 142 16.43 9.33 12.69
N VAL A 143 16.90 8.47 11.80
CA VAL A 143 16.16 8.12 10.57
C VAL A 143 14.80 7.47 10.88
N GLN A 144 14.74 6.58 11.87
CA GLN A 144 13.49 5.95 12.30
C GLN A 144 12.51 6.96 12.91
N LYS A 145 13.00 7.90 13.73
CA LYS A 145 12.19 8.97 14.32
C LYS A 145 11.57 9.86 13.25
N ASN A 146 12.32 10.18 12.19
CA ASN A 146 11.78 10.93 11.05
C ASN A 146 10.61 10.19 10.36
N TYR A 147 10.70 8.85 10.21
CA TYR A 147 9.58 8.06 9.68
C TYR A 147 8.37 8.02 10.62
N GLN A 148 8.60 7.89 11.93
CA GLN A 148 7.56 7.93 12.96
C GLN A 148 6.82 9.28 12.98
N GLN A 149 7.55 10.39 12.88
CA GLN A 149 6.97 11.74 12.78
C GLN A 149 6.11 11.91 11.53
N THR A 150 6.58 11.38 10.40
CA THR A 150 5.83 11.45 9.14
C THR A 150 4.51 10.66 9.22
N ILE A 151 4.53 9.42 9.72
CA ILE A 151 3.29 8.62 9.84
C ILE A 151 2.32 9.20 10.87
N SER A 152 2.83 9.84 11.94
CA SER A 152 1.99 10.53 12.93
C SER A 152 1.18 11.65 12.29
N HIS A 153 1.81 12.43 11.40
CA HIS A 153 1.11 13.49 10.69
C HIS A 153 0.09 12.93 9.68
N ILE A 154 0.45 11.86 8.96
CA ILE A 154 -0.52 11.16 8.10
C ILE A 154 -1.70 10.66 8.92
N TYR A 155 -1.48 10.05 10.09
CA TYR A 155 -2.55 9.61 10.97
C TYR A 155 -3.49 10.78 11.33
N ALA A 156 -2.95 11.93 11.74
CA ALA A 156 -3.74 13.10 12.09
C ALA A 156 -4.57 13.65 10.90
N ILE A 157 -4.01 13.63 9.68
CA ILE A 157 -4.75 13.97 8.45
C ILE A 157 -5.88 12.97 8.22
N LEU A 158 -5.58 11.67 8.25
CA LEU A 158 -6.55 10.62 7.98
C LEU A 158 -7.66 10.58 9.04
N GLU A 159 -7.33 10.84 10.30
CA GLU A 159 -8.30 10.95 11.39
C GLU A 159 -9.29 12.09 11.13
N LYS A 160 -8.82 13.27 10.73
CA LYS A 160 -9.70 14.39 10.33
C LYS A 160 -10.59 14.00 9.14
N MET A 161 -10.00 13.44 8.09
CA MET A 161 -10.74 13.01 6.90
C MET A 161 -11.76 11.91 7.21
N SER A 162 -11.53 11.09 8.24
CA SER A 162 -12.43 10.01 8.62
C SER A 162 -13.79 10.47 9.13
N HIS A 163 -13.93 11.74 9.49
CA HIS A 163 -15.22 12.33 9.89
C HIS A 163 -16.21 12.39 8.71
N GLU A 164 -15.73 12.51 7.47
CA GLU A 164 -16.56 12.36 6.27
C GLU A 164 -16.56 10.89 5.83
N ARG A 165 -17.43 10.11 6.46
CA ARG A 165 -17.43 8.64 6.38
C ARG A 165 -17.45 8.09 4.95
N GLU A 166 -18.30 8.61 4.08
CA GLU A 166 -18.50 8.07 2.73
C GLU A 166 -17.32 8.34 1.78
N PRO A 167 -16.82 9.59 1.61
CA PRO A 167 -15.58 9.85 0.87
C PRO A 167 -14.38 9.07 1.44
N PHE A 168 -14.29 8.94 2.76
CA PHE A 168 -13.23 8.16 3.40
C PHE A 168 -13.31 6.68 3.02
N ALA A 169 -14.48 6.06 3.17
CA ALA A 169 -14.70 4.66 2.82
C ALA A 169 -14.36 4.36 1.34
N ARG A 170 -14.78 5.23 0.41
CA ARG A 170 -14.39 5.12 -1.02
C ARG A 170 -12.88 5.21 -1.23
N SER A 171 -12.22 6.08 -0.48
CA SER A 171 -10.76 6.21 -0.52
C SER A 171 -10.07 4.94 0.03
N LEU A 172 -10.64 4.30 1.06
CA LEU A 172 -10.13 3.03 1.61
C LEU A 172 -10.22 1.88 0.60
N LEU A 173 -11.24 1.82 -0.26
CA LEU A 173 -11.31 0.83 -1.36
C LEU A 173 -10.07 0.91 -2.26
N ASN A 174 -9.65 2.12 -2.62
CA ASN A 174 -8.43 2.33 -3.39
C ASN A 174 -7.21 1.75 -2.65
N LEU A 175 -7.11 1.98 -1.33
CA LEU A 175 -5.98 1.53 -0.52
C LEU A 175 -5.91 0.00 -0.33
N ILE A 176 -7.04 -0.70 -0.38
CA ILE A 176 -7.08 -2.17 -0.33
C ILE A 176 -6.93 -2.83 -1.71
N GLY A 177 -6.66 -2.04 -2.75
CA GLY A 177 -6.43 -2.54 -4.11
C GLY A 177 -7.72 -2.83 -4.87
N LEU A 178 -8.77 -2.05 -4.61
CA LEU A 178 -10.04 -1.98 -5.33
C LEU A 178 -10.21 -0.58 -5.95
N GLY A 179 -9.24 -0.16 -6.76
CA GLY A 179 -9.19 1.18 -7.36
C GLY A 179 -10.05 1.41 -8.60
N HIS A 180 -10.67 0.36 -9.15
CA HIS A 180 -11.60 0.43 -10.27
C HIS A 180 -12.95 -0.15 -9.87
N PRO A 181 -14.10 0.52 -10.16
CA PRO A 181 -15.42 0.11 -9.69
C PRO A 181 -15.78 -1.35 -10.00
N ASP A 182 -15.48 -1.80 -11.22
CA ASP A 182 -15.82 -3.16 -11.68
C ASP A 182 -14.72 -4.19 -11.39
N MET A 183 -13.70 -3.85 -10.59
CA MET A 183 -12.58 -4.74 -10.37
C MET A 183 -12.94 -5.92 -9.48
N LEU A 184 -12.57 -7.10 -9.97
CA LEU A 184 -12.56 -8.32 -9.19
C LEU A 184 -11.15 -8.53 -8.62
N GLN A 185 -11.01 -8.45 -7.30
CA GLN A 185 -9.76 -8.77 -6.63
C GLN A 185 -9.73 -10.26 -6.29
N VAL A 186 -8.67 -10.94 -6.72
CA VAL A 186 -8.43 -12.35 -6.44
C VAL A 186 -7.11 -12.50 -5.70
N ILE A 187 -7.16 -13.03 -4.49
CA ILE A 187 -5.98 -13.31 -3.67
C ILE A 187 -5.90 -14.80 -3.41
N CYS A 188 -4.81 -15.41 -3.88
CA CYS A 188 -4.51 -16.81 -3.58
C CYS A 188 -3.55 -16.87 -2.40
N PHE A 189 -3.96 -17.56 -1.33
CA PHE A 189 -3.13 -17.80 -0.16
C PHE A 189 -2.47 -19.17 -0.27
N ASN A 190 -1.14 -19.20 -0.11
CA ASN A 190 -0.36 -20.41 -0.06
C ASN A 190 0.16 -20.70 1.34
N LYS A 191 0.41 -21.97 1.64
CA LYS A 191 1.13 -22.40 2.84
C LYS A 191 2.27 -23.34 2.47
N LYS A 192 3.28 -23.36 3.32
CA LYS A 192 4.42 -24.28 3.21
C LYS A 192 4.00 -25.66 3.67
N ILE A 193 4.37 -26.67 2.92
CA ILE A 193 4.21 -28.10 3.25
C ILE A 193 5.58 -28.79 3.18
N ASN A 194 5.66 -30.03 3.69
CA ASN A 194 6.88 -30.84 3.68
C ASN A 194 8.09 -30.08 4.24
N ASN A 195 7.98 -29.59 5.47
CA ASN A 195 9.04 -28.80 6.14
C ASN A 195 9.55 -27.57 5.36
N GLY A 196 8.77 -27.05 4.40
CA GLY A 196 9.09 -25.86 3.62
C GLY A 196 9.71 -26.12 2.25
N GLU A 197 9.78 -27.39 1.83
CA GLU A 197 10.27 -27.78 0.50
C GLU A 197 9.26 -27.54 -0.61
N SER A 198 7.97 -27.40 -0.27
CA SER A 198 6.89 -27.18 -1.25
C SER A 198 5.79 -26.26 -0.72
N TYR A 199 4.95 -25.79 -1.63
CA TYR A 199 3.81 -24.91 -1.34
C TYR A 199 2.53 -25.53 -1.90
N GLU A 200 1.44 -25.40 -1.14
CA GLU A 200 0.09 -25.73 -1.63
C GLU A 200 -0.85 -24.53 -1.47
N LEU A 201 -1.91 -24.52 -2.27
CA LEU A 201 -3.01 -23.57 -2.13
C LEU A 201 -3.76 -23.87 -0.82
N GLU A 202 -3.94 -22.86 0.02
CA GLU A 202 -4.74 -23.00 1.23
C GLU A 202 -6.14 -22.42 1.06
N SER A 203 -6.23 -21.22 0.48
CA SER A 203 -7.51 -20.56 0.25
C SER A 203 -7.41 -19.55 -0.89
N ILE A 204 -8.56 -19.21 -1.44
CA ILE A 204 -8.71 -18.13 -2.42
C ILE A 204 -9.73 -17.16 -1.84
N TYR A 205 -9.36 -15.89 -1.81
CA TYR A 205 -10.27 -14.80 -1.53
C TYR A 205 -10.64 -14.13 -2.86
N ILE A 206 -11.94 -13.92 -3.06
CA ILE A 206 -12.47 -13.14 -4.18
C ILE A 206 -13.43 -12.09 -3.64
N GLY A 207 -13.21 -10.84 -4.01
CA GLY A 207 -14.08 -9.73 -3.65
C GLY A 207 -14.12 -8.66 -4.72
N ASP A 208 -15.23 -7.94 -4.77
CA ASP A 208 -15.44 -6.77 -5.64
C ASP A 208 -15.70 -5.50 -4.82
N CYS A 209 -15.78 -4.36 -5.50
CA CYS A 209 -16.02 -3.08 -4.85
C CYS A 209 -17.37 -3.00 -4.12
N ALA A 210 -18.42 -3.61 -4.64
CA ALA A 210 -19.76 -3.51 -4.06
C ALA A 210 -19.84 -4.29 -2.73
N GLU A 211 -19.34 -5.53 -2.72
CA GLU A 211 -19.21 -6.36 -1.52
C GLU A 211 -18.32 -5.64 -0.48
N LYS A 212 -17.15 -5.15 -0.90
CA LYS A 212 -16.21 -4.51 0.01
C LYS A 212 -16.65 -3.15 0.52
N MET A 213 -17.45 -2.39 -0.23
CA MET A 213 -17.96 -1.09 0.21
C MET A 213 -18.76 -1.22 1.51
N GLN A 214 -19.55 -2.28 1.65
CA GLN A 214 -20.33 -2.55 2.86
C GLN A 214 -19.43 -2.79 4.09
N GLU A 215 -18.31 -3.50 3.90
CA GLU A 215 -17.33 -3.73 4.96
C GLU A 215 -16.56 -2.45 5.32
N VAL A 216 -16.07 -1.72 4.31
CA VAL A 216 -15.27 -0.51 4.56
C VAL A 216 -16.09 0.63 5.15
N GLY A 217 -17.41 0.66 4.96
CA GLY A 217 -18.30 1.61 5.65
C GLY A 217 -18.29 1.48 7.17
N HIS A 218 -17.89 0.33 7.71
CA HIS A 218 -17.81 0.02 9.14
C HIS A 218 -16.37 0.10 9.69
N PHE A 219 -15.54 0.97 9.12
CA PHE A 219 -14.15 1.12 9.55
C PHE A 219 -14.00 1.71 10.97
N GLU A 220 -12.92 1.30 11.63
CA GLU A 220 -12.41 1.83 12.90
C GLU A 220 -10.94 2.24 12.73
N MET A 221 -10.61 3.50 13.01
CA MET A 221 -9.22 3.96 13.11
C MET A 221 -8.65 3.45 14.43
N MET A 222 -7.57 2.65 14.39
CA MET A 222 -6.95 2.13 15.60
C MET A 222 -6.13 3.23 16.31
N PRO A 223 -5.99 3.19 17.64
CA PRO A 223 -5.16 4.14 18.36
C PRO A 223 -3.74 4.22 17.80
N PHE A 224 -3.27 5.43 17.54
CA PHE A 224 -1.94 5.64 16.99
C PHE A 224 -0.84 5.22 17.98
N ASN A 225 0.10 4.40 17.51
CA ASN A 225 1.30 4.06 18.27
C ASN A 225 2.49 4.88 17.76
N PRO A 226 3.01 5.87 18.52
CA PRO A 226 4.08 6.75 18.07
C PRO A 226 5.44 6.06 17.94
N GLN A 227 5.58 4.82 18.44
CA GLN A 227 6.84 4.06 18.40
C GLN A 227 7.03 3.27 17.09
N ILE A 228 6.04 3.23 16.22
CA ILE A 228 6.10 2.49 14.95
C ILE A 228 5.85 3.42 13.77
N SER A 229 6.40 3.09 12.60
CA SER A 229 6.23 3.86 11.37
C SER A 229 4.99 3.42 10.56
N SER A 230 3.94 2.98 11.25
CA SER A 230 2.70 2.50 10.63
C SER A 230 1.46 2.81 11.47
N LEU A 231 0.32 2.91 10.82
CA LEU A 231 -1.00 3.00 11.44
C LEU A 231 -1.91 1.89 10.90
N GLU A 232 -3.01 1.65 11.61
CA GLU A 232 -3.93 0.54 11.32
C GLU A 232 -5.38 1.03 11.27
N ILE A 233 -6.13 0.52 10.29
CA ILE A 233 -7.56 0.73 10.14
C ILE A 233 -8.20 -0.65 10.11
N ARG A 234 -9.13 -0.90 11.04
CA ARG A 234 -9.80 -2.18 11.20
C ARG A 234 -11.17 -2.15 10.52
N PHE A 235 -11.54 -3.29 9.96
CA PHE A 235 -12.84 -3.58 9.38
C PHE A 235 -13.37 -4.89 9.98
N PRO A 236 -14.66 -5.23 9.78
CA PRO A 236 -15.22 -6.48 10.32
C PRO A 236 -14.46 -7.75 9.92
N GLY A 237 -13.97 -7.83 8.68
CA GLY A 237 -13.32 -9.04 8.15
C GLY A 237 -11.80 -8.99 8.00
N PHE A 238 -11.18 -7.82 8.11
CA PHE A 238 -9.77 -7.61 7.77
C PHE A 238 -9.22 -6.32 8.38
N GLN A 239 -7.91 -6.12 8.25
CA GLN A 239 -7.22 -4.93 8.74
C GLN A 239 -6.31 -4.36 7.64
N LEU A 240 -6.39 -3.04 7.41
CA LEU A 240 -5.47 -2.30 6.58
C LEU A 240 -4.35 -1.72 7.45
N GLN A 241 -3.11 -1.93 7.04
CA GLN A 241 -1.94 -1.22 7.58
C GLN A 241 -1.42 -0.23 6.53
N ILE A 242 -1.15 1.00 6.97
CA ILE A 242 -0.48 2.04 6.18
C ILE A 242 0.87 2.31 6.84
N ARG A 243 1.97 2.14 6.10
CA ARG A 243 3.34 2.17 6.63
C ARG A 243 4.24 3.08 5.82
N ILE A 244 5.04 3.90 6.50
CA ILE A 244 6.16 4.64 5.92
C ILE A 244 7.39 3.75 5.81
N LYS A 245 8.05 3.81 4.65
CA LYS A 245 9.30 3.13 4.32
C LYS A 245 10.22 4.08 3.53
N PRO A 246 11.55 3.87 3.53
CA PRO A 246 12.45 4.55 2.60
C PRO A 246 12.12 4.21 1.13
N MET A 247 12.47 5.11 0.20
CA MET A 247 12.30 4.88 -1.25
C MET A 247 13.31 3.88 -1.83
N ASN A 248 14.41 3.63 -1.12
CA ASN A 248 15.40 2.54 -1.21
C ASN A 248 16.59 2.96 -0.32
N LYS A 249 16.94 4.25 -0.42
CA LYS A 249 17.86 4.99 0.43
C LYS A 249 17.07 5.96 1.33
N PHE A 250 17.66 6.36 2.47
CA PHE A 250 17.05 7.40 3.32
C PHE A 250 17.46 8.82 2.90
N THR A 251 18.49 8.93 2.06
CA THR A 251 19.06 10.18 1.54
C THR A 251 18.17 10.86 0.49
N THR A 252 17.11 10.21 0.02
CA THR A 252 16.13 10.82 -0.90
C THR A 252 15.14 11.70 -0.13
N PRO A 253 14.79 12.91 -0.60
CA PRO A 253 13.86 13.83 0.06
C PRO A 253 12.38 13.42 -0.11
N SER A 254 12.08 12.12 -0.03
CA SER A 254 10.74 11.56 -0.08
C SER A 254 10.73 10.14 0.49
N TYR A 255 9.55 9.70 0.92
CA TYR A 255 9.32 8.38 1.47
C TYR A 255 8.33 7.60 0.60
N LYS A 256 8.29 6.30 0.85
CA LYS A 256 7.32 5.38 0.30
C LYS A 256 6.23 5.09 1.33
N ILE A 257 4.98 5.19 0.93
CA ILE A 257 3.85 4.68 1.69
C ILE A 257 3.45 3.33 1.11
N ASN A 258 3.49 2.31 1.95
CA ASN A 258 2.99 0.97 1.65
C ASN A 258 1.65 0.76 2.36
N CYS A 259 0.67 0.30 1.59
CA CYS A 259 -0.59 -0.19 2.12
C CYS A 259 -0.60 -1.71 1.99
N SER A 260 -1.03 -2.39 3.05
CA SER A 260 -1.15 -3.84 3.06
C SER A 260 -2.30 -4.30 3.92
N VAL A 261 -3.00 -5.34 3.47
CA VAL A 261 -4.19 -5.87 4.13
C VAL A 261 -3.89 -7.22 4.76
N HIS A 262 -4.27 -7.38 6.02
CA HIS A 262 -4.30 -8.65 6.70
C HIS A 262 -5.74 -9.18 6.77
N TYR A 263 -6.00 -10.20 5.99
CA TYR A 263 -7.24 -10.96 6.02
C TYR A 263 -7.10 -11.99 7.15
N GLY A 264 -7.90 -11.86 8.22
CA GLY A 264 -7.81 -12.79 9.37
C GLY A 264 -8.01 -14.25 8.93
N VAL A 265 -7.63 -15.22 9.77
CA VAL A 265 -7.61 -16.67 9.45
C VAL A 265 -8.99 -17.27 9.10
N LYS A 266 -10.08 -16.47 9.09
CA LYS A 266 -11.47 -16.92 8.90
C LYS A 266 -12.00 -16.89 7.45
N HIS A 267 -11.18 -16.67 6.42
CA HIS A 267 -11.68 -16.61 5.03
C HIS A 267 -11.79 -17.97 4.32
N ALA A 268 -11.67 -19.07 5.06
CA ALA A 268 -12.08 -20.39 4.57
C ALA A 268 -13.55 -20.64 4.94
N LYS A 269 -14.46 -20.25 4.04
CA LYS A 269 -15.73 -20.92 3.70
C LYS A 269 -16.60 -20.00 2.84
N SER A 270 -16.57 -20.24 1.52
CA SER A 270 -17.74 -20.15 0.65
C SER A 270 -17.84 -21.49 -0.07
#